data_AF-A0A382V2R3-F1
#
_entry.id   AF-A0A382V2R3-F1
#
_cell.length_a   1.000
_cell.length_b   1.000
_cell.length_c   1.000
_cell.angle_alpha   90.00
_cell.angle_beta   90.00
_cell.angle_gamma   90.00
#
_symmetry.space_group_name_H-M   'P 1'
#
loop_
_entity.id
_entity.type
_entity.pdbx_description
1 polymer ?
#
loop_
_entity_poly.entity_id
_entity_poly.type
_entity_poly.pdbx_seq_one_letter_code
_entity_poly.pdbx_strand_id
1 'polypeptide(L)' 'MPGAVARTSTFALTNATFPYALELARKGFKNACQANPALAKGLNVFNGHVTYPAVADALSMECVSLNTILV' A
#
# COMPACT_ATOMS: atom_id res chain seq x y z
N MET A 1 -19.22 14.29 3.11
CA MET A 1 -18.08 13.33 3.07
C MET A 1 -18.44 12.13 2.18
N PRO A 2 -17.44 11.41 1.59
CA PRO A 2 -17.69 10.32 0.64
C PRO A 2 -18.59 9.19 1.18
N GLY A 3 -18.61 8.96 2.48
CA GLY A 3 -19.48 7.96 3.12
C GLY A 3 -20.98 8.21 2.97
N ALA A 4 -21.41 9.46 2.74
CA ALA A 4 -22.83 9.78 2.55
C ALA A 4 -23.38 9.33 1.18
N VAL A 5 -22.51 9.03 0.22
CA VAL A 5 -22.86 8.61 -1.15
C VAL A 5 -22.15 7.31 -1.50
N ALA A 6 -22.36 6.28 -0.67
CA ALA A 6 -21.63 5.01 -0.72
C ALA A 6 -21.56 4.37 -2.11
N ARG A 7 -22.67 4.38 -2.88
CA ARG A 7 -22.70 3.83 -4.25
C ARG A 7 -21.71 4.56 -5.16
N THR A 8 -21.79 5.88 -5.22
CA THR A 8 -20.91 6.71 -6.07
C THR A 8 -19.46 6.61 -5.61
N SER A 9 -19.20 6.70 -4.31
CA SER A 9 -17.85 6.60 -3.73
C SER A 9 -17.21 5.23 -3.96
N THR A 10 -17.99 4.16 -3.94
CA THR A 10 -17.50 2.81 -4.25
C THR A 10 -17.00 2.74 -5.68
N PHE A 11 -17.79 3.19 -6.65
CA PHE A 11 -17.35 3.22 -8.05
C PHE A 11 -16.10 4.10 -8.24
N ALA A 12 -16.07 5.28 -7.61
CA ALA A 12 -14.92 6.17 -7.69
C ALA A 12 -13.64 5.51 -7.12
N LEU A 13 -13.70 4.92 -5.92
CA LEU A 13 -12.55 4.27 -5.29
C LEU A 13 -12.10 3.03 -6.05
N THR A 14 -13.03 2.14 -6.39
CA THR A 14 -12.71 0.88 -7.06
C THR A 14 -12.14 1.11 -8.46
N ASN A 15 -12.65 2.06 -9.24
CA ASN A 15 -12.05 2.40 -10.53
C ASN A 15 -10.58 2.85 -10.40
N ALA A 16 -10.22 3.52 -9.31
CA ALA A 16 -8.85 3.93 -9.04
C ALA A 16 -7.96 2.78 -8.53
N THR A 17 -8.50 1.89 -7.69
CA THR A 17 -7.71 0.84 -7.01
C THR A 17 -7.65 -0.48 -7.76
N PHE A 18 -8.61 -0.75 -8.65
CA PHE A 18 -8.72 -2.03 -9.35
C PHE A 18 -7.47 -2.42 -10.16
N PRO A 19 -6.77 -1.51 -10.87
CA PRO A 19 -5.53 -1.85 -11.55
C PRO A 19 -4.44 -2.37 -10.60
N TYR A 20 -4.29 -1.78 -9.42
CA TYR A 20 -3.33 -2.21 -8.40
C TYR A 20 -3.70 -3.56 -7.79
N ALA A 21 -5.00 -3.78 -7.52
CA ALA A 21 -5.50 -5.06 -7.02
C ALA A 21 -5.21 -6.20 -8.00
N LEU A 22 -5.40 -5.96 -9.30
CA LEU A 22 -5.09 -6.94 -10.35
C LEU A 22 -3.58 -7.21 -10.46
N GLU A 23 -2.76 -6.18 -10.31
CA GLU A 23 -1.29 -6.33 -10.32
C GLU A 23 -0.80 -7.18 -9.15
N LEU A 24 -1.29 -6.91 -7.94
CA LEU A 24 -1.02 -7.71 -6.75
C LEU A 24 -1.45 -9.17 -6.93
N ALA A 25 -2.66 -9.39 -7.45
CA ALA A 25 -3.20 -10.74 -7.66
C ALA A 25 -2.39 -11.55 -8.67
N ARG A 26 -1.86 -10.91 -9.72
CA ARG A 26 -1.10 -11.58 -10.78
C ARG A 26 0.36 -11.84 -10.42
N LYS A 27 1.02 -10.86 -9.78
CA LYS A 27 2.48 -10.89 -9.57
C LYS A 27 2.88 -11.30 -8.16
N GLY A 28 1.95 -11.26 -7.20
CA GLY A 28 2.26 -11.32 -5.78
C GLY A 28 2.89 -10.03 -5.28
N PHE A 29 2.97 -9.86 -3.96
CA PHE A 29 3.33 -8.56 -3.36
C PHE A 29 4.76 -8.10 -3.72
N LYS A 30 5.78 -8.97 -3.61
CA LYS A 30 7.19 -8.58 -3.83
C LYS A 30 7.37 -8.05 -5.25
N ASN A 31 6.99 -8.85 -6.24
CA ASN A 31 7.15 -8.50 -7.65
C ASN A 31 6.29 -7.30 -8.05
N ALA A 32 5.07 -7.19 -7.50
CA ALA A 32 4.21 -6.03 -7.75
C ALA A 32 4.83 -4.73 -7.21
N CYS A 33 5.35 -4.74 -5.98
CA CYS A 33 5.99 -3.57 -5.39
C CYS A 33 7.31 -3.20 -6.09
N GLN A 34 8.12 -4.19 -6.49
CA GLN A 34 9.34 -3.93 -7.26
C GLN A 34 9.03 -3.33 -8.64
N ALA A 35 7.97 -3.81 -9.31
CA ALA A 35 7.58 -3.33 -10.63
C ALA A 35 6.84 -1.97 -10.60
N ASN A 36 6.13 -1.67 -9.50
CA ASN A 36 5.31 -0.48 -9.37
C ASN A 36 5.71 0.35 -8.12
N PRO A 37 6.54 1.40 -8.30
CA PRO A 37 6.99 2.25 -7.21
C PRO A 37 5.86 2.97 -6.46
N ALA A 38 4.72 3.23 -7.11
CA ALA A 38 3.57 3.84 -6.44
C ALA A 38 2.95 2.85 -5.44
N LEU A 39 2.86 1.57 -5.82
CA LEU A 39 2.40 0.51 -4.94
C LEU A 39 3.38 0.26 -3.77
N ALA A 40 4.69 0.28 -4.04
CA ALA A 40 5.71 0.12 -3.00
C ALA A 40 5.62 1.22 -1.92
N LYS A 41 5.40 2.47 -2.33
CA LYS A 41 5.22 3.60 -1.41
C LYS A 41 3.97 3.47 -0.53
N GLY A 42 2.99 2.65 -0.94
CA GLY A 42 1.78 2.36 -0.16
C GLY A 42 1.99 1.34 0.97
N LEU A 43 3.14 0.65 1.03
CA LEU A 43 3.41 -0.34 2.06
C LEU A 43 3.76 0.36 3.39
N ASN A 44 2.94 0.10 4.41
CA ASN A 44 3.11 0.69 5.75
C ASN A 44 3.69 -0.29 6.77
N VAL A 45 3.30 -1.57 6.69
CA VAL A 45 3.71 -2.60 7.63
C VAL A 45 3.91 -3.91 6.88
N PHE A 46 4.97 -4.64 7.21
CA PHE A 46 5.19 -6.00 6.71
C PHE A 46 5.92 -6.84 7.76
N ASN A 47 5.42 -8.05 8.00
CA ASN A 47 6.02 -9.04 8.91
C ASN A 47 6.42 -8.47 10.29
N GLY A 48 5.58 -7.62 10.88
CA GLY A 48 5.82 -7.00 12.18
C GLY A 48 6.67 -5.72 12.17
N HIS A 49 7.19 -5.31 11.01
CA HIS A 49 7.99 -4.09 10.86
C HIS A 49 7.17 -2.96 10.24
N VAL A 50 7.34 -1.73 10.74
CA VAL A 50 6.82 -0.52 10.11
C VAL A 50 7.78 -0.09 9.00
N THR A 51 7.24 0.18 7.81
CA THR A 51 8.03 0.50 6.61
C THR A 51 7.83 1.92 6.10
N TYR A 52 6.85 2.63 6.66
CA TYR A 52 6.53 4.00 6.29
C TYR A 52 7.01 4.97 7.37
N PRO A 53 7.97 5.87 7.07
CA PRO A 53 8.62 6.71 8.09
C PRO A 53 7.64 7.53 8.92
N ALA A 54 6.65 8.17 8.29
CA ALA A 54 5.74 9.04 9.03
C ALA A 54 4.83 8.27 10.01
N VAL A 55 4.56 6.98 9.76
CA VAL A 55 3.82 6.14 10.72
C VAL A 55 4.72 5.74 11.88
N ALA A 56 5.98 5.40 11.59
CA ALA A 56 6.97 5.09 12.62
C ALA A 56 7.20 6.29 13.55
N ASP A 57 7.37 7.48 12.98
CA ASP A 57 7.56 8.73 13.74
C ASP A 57 6.33 9.04 14.62
N ALA A 58 5.12 8.94 14.05
CA ALA A 58 3.88 9.24 14.76
C ALA A 58 3.62 8.29 15.95
N LEU A 59 4.10 7.05 15.87
CA LEU A 59 3.90 6.01 16.88
C LEU A 59 5.14 5.73 17.73
N SER A 60 6.24 6.47 17.54
CA SER A 60 7.53 6.24 18.21
C SER A 60 8.05 4.80 18.04
N MET A 61 7.93 4.26 16.82
CA MET A 61 8.36 2.92 16.45
C MET A 61 9.59 2.97 15.54
N GLU A 62 10.29 1.85 15.40
CA GLU A 62 11.40 1.71 14.46
C GLU A 62 10.88 1.55 13.01
N CYS A 63 11.49 2.29 12.07
CA CYS A 63 11.18 2.18 10.64
C CYS A 63 12.22 1.33 9.91
N VAL A 64 11.78 0.29 9.22
CA VAL A 64 12.61 -0.56 8.36
C VAL A 64 12.47 -0.13 6.91
N SER A 65 13.58 -0.07 6.17
CA SER A 65 13.57 0.35 4.78
C SER A 65 12.91 -0.69 3.85
N LEU A 66 12.16 -0.22 2.85
CA LEU A 66 11.50 -1.09 1.85
C LEU A 66 12.49 -1.98 1.09
N ASN A 67 13.70 -1.49 0.83
CA ASN A 67 14.74 -2.26 0.14
C ASN A 67 15.15 -3.51 0.93
N THR A 68 15.08 -3.48 2.26
CA THR A 68 15.45 -4.65 3.09
C THR A 68 14.37 -5.73 3.03
N ILE A 69 13.12 -5.35 2.75
CA ILE A 69 11.94 -6.23 2.78
C ILE A 69 11.61 -6.81 1.40
N LEU A 70 11.90 -6.05 0.34
CA LEU A 70 11.64 -6.44 -1.04
C LEU A 70 12.76 -7.28 -1.65
N VAL A 71 13.89 -7.44 -0.96
CA VAL A 71 14.92 -8.45 -1.28
C VAL A 71 14.41 -9.85 -0.91
#